data_AF-A0A7X6ATM4-F1
#
_entry.id   AF-A0A7X6ATM4-F1
#
_cell.length_a   1.000
_cell.length_b   1.000
_cell.length_c   1.000
_cell.angle_alpha   90.00
_cell.angle_beta   90.00
_cell.angle_gamma   90.00
#
_symmetry.space_group_name_H-M   'P 1'
#
loop_
_entity.id
_entity.type
_entity.pdbx_description
1 polymer ?
#
loop_
_entity_poly.entity_id
_entity_poly.type
_entity_poly.pdbx_seq_one_letter_code
_entity_poly.pdbx_strand_id
1 'polypeptide(L)'
;MALTSSPVTGAEGAGNRAALEAAVEEGVDFVGGCPHLDPDGPALIRNAIALAADAGIGIDLHVDEMLDPSVLTLRELALQVIDSGFGGLVAASHCVTLGMQPPSVQLEVAGLVAEAGIAVFPLPQTNLFLQGRDHPTGTPRGLTAVAALQECGALVAAGADNVQDPFNLVGRSDPLETAALMVMAGHQLPDAAYDMVGNNGRRALGLPPVDMKPGDPADLVAIDAPSIRGAIADAP
;
A
#
# COMPACT_ATOMS: atom_id res chain seq x y z
N MET A 1 7.60 4.43 10.02
CA MET A 1 8.22 4.52 8.68
C MET A 1 8.87 5.88 8.50
N ALA A 2 10.07 5.95 7.93
CA ALA A 2 10.68 7.19 7.45
C ALA A 2 10.45 7.34 5.93
N LEU A 3 9.54 8.25 5.52
CA LEU A 3 9.31 8.55 4.11
C LEU A 3 10.37 9.53 3.59
N THR A 4 11.20 9.08 2.67
CA THR A 4 12.31 9.88 2.14
C THR A 4 11.85 10.84 1.04
N SER A 5 12.26 12.10 1.11
CA SER A 5 12.03 13.05 0.01
C SER A 5 12.80 12.66 -1.26
N SER A 6 12.20 12.89 -2.42
CA SER A 6 12.85 12.70 -3.72
C SER A 6 13.62 13.96 -4.15
N PRO A 7 14.76 13.84 -4.85
CA PRO A 7 15.42 12.59 -5.23
C PRO A 7 16.16 11.94 -4.05
N VAL A 8 16.14 10.61 -4.00
CA VAL A 8 17.01 9.78 -3.16
C VAL A 8 18.28 9.40 -3.92
N THR A 9 18.23 9.35 -5.25
CA THR A 9 19.36 8.93 -6.08
C THR A 9 20.26 10.11 -6.51
N GLY A 10 21.42 9.79 -7.08
CA GLY A 10 22.37 10.78 -7.57
C GLY A 10 23.04 11.63 -6.47
N ALA A 11 23.73 12.69 -6.90
CA ALA A 11 24.42 13.61 -6.02
C ALA A 11 23.44 14.51 -5.23
N GLU A 12 22.35 14.93 -5.87
CA GLU A 12 21.32 15.78 -5.25
C GLU A 12 20.60 15.05 -4.10
N GLY A 13 20.42 13.73 -4.21
CA GLY A 13 19.82 12.92 -3.15
C GLY A 13 20.72 12.60 -1.96
N ALA A 14 21.99 13.05 -1.94
CA ALA A 14 22.91 12.74 -0.85
C ALA A 14 22.41 13.22 0.52
N GLY A 15 21.84 14.43 0.58
CA GLY A 15 21.24 14.95 1.82
C GLY A 15 20.02 14.15 2.27
N ASN A 16 19.19 13.71 1.33
CA ASN A 16 17.99 12.92 1.62
C ASN A 16 18.36 11.51 2.14
N ARG A 17 19.39 10.87 1.57
CA ARG A 17 19.93 9.60 2.08
C ARG A 17 20.50 9.75 3.49
N ALA A 18 21.28 10.80 3.75
CA ALA A 18 21.81 11.05 5.10
C ALA A 18 20.70 11.30 6.14
N ALA A 19 19.63 12.00 5.76
CA ALA A 19 18.47 12.20 6.63
C ALA A 19 17.72 10.89 6.91
N LEU A 20 17.59 10.01 5.91
CA LEU A 20 17.01 8.69 6.06
C LEU A 20 17.85 7.81 6.99
N GLU A 21 19.18 7.78 6.81
CA GLU A 21 20.11 7.07 7.69
C GLU A 21 19.96 7.54 9.14
N ALA A 22 19.92 8.86 9.37
CA ALA A 22 19.70 9.41 10.70
C ALA A 22 18.34 9.00 11.29
N ALA A 23 17.27 8.95 10.49
CA ALA A 23 15.96 8.48 10.96
C ALA A 23 15.98 6.99 11.33
N VAL A 24 16.75 6.16 10.61
CA VAL A 24 16.99 4.75 10.96
C VAL A 24 17.73 4.63 12.28
N GLU A 25 18.75 5.46 12.52
CA GLU A 25 19.47 5.50 13.82
C GLU A 25 18.56 5.89 14.99
N GLU A 26 17.55 6.74 14.76
CA GLU A 26 16.53 7.10 15.76
C GLU A 26 15.45 6.02 15.97
N GLY A 27 15.49 4.91 15.22
CA GLY A 27 14.70 3.71 15.48
C GLY A 27 13.36 3.60 14.76
N VAL A 28 13.26 4.05 13.50
CA VAL A 28 12.06 3.78 12.68
C VAL A 28 11.95 2.30 12.27
N ASP A 29 10.71 1.80 12.15
CA ASP A 29 10.45 0.39 11.82
C ASP A 29 10.44 0.05 10.31
N PHE A 30 10.41 1.06 9.44
CA PHE A 30 10.33 0.88 7.98
C PHE A 30 11.06 1.99 7.23
N VAL A 31 11.78 1.61 6.17
CA VAL A 31 12.32 2.53 5.15
C VAL A 31 11.24 2.83 4.11
N GLY A 32 11.04 4.12 3.79
CA GLY A 32 10.08 4.54 2.79
C GLY A 32 10.65 5.44 1.68
N GLY A 33 9.90 5.56 0.59
CA GLY A 33 10.25 6.40 -0.56
C GLY A 33 9.22 6.31 -1.68
N CYS A 34 9.37 7.16 -2.69
CA CYS A 34 8.48 7.25 -3.85
C CYS A 34 9.24 6.96 -5.16
N PRO A 35 9.50 5.68 -5.52
CA PRO A 35 10.28 5.34 -6.71
C PRO A 35 9.83 6.03 -8.01
N HIS A 36 8.53 6.23 -8.19
CA HIS A 36 7.94 6.85 -9.38
C HIS A 36 8.16 8.37 -9.47
N LEU A 37 8.61 9.01 -8.38
CA LEU A 37 8.99 10.44 -8.34
C LEU A 37 10.50 10.65 -8.39
N ASP A 38 11.28 9.57 -8.31
CA ASP A 38 12.74 9.63 -8.34
C ASP A 38 13.28 9.55 -9.79
N PRO A 39 14.35 10.30 -10.14
CA PRO A 39 14.98 10.20 -11.46
C PRO A 39 15.48 8.80 -11.82
N ASP A 40 15.83 7.98 -10.83
CA ASP A 40 16.22 6.57 -10.98
C ASP A 40 15.47 5.71 -9.95
N GLY A 41 14.16 5.53 -10.16
CA GLY A 41 13.30 4.68 -9.34
C GLY A 41 13.89 3.28 -9.03
N PRO A 42 14.43 2.55 -10.03
CA PRO A 42 15.09 1.27 -9.77
C PRO A 42 16.27 1.37 -8.79
N ALA A 43 17.09 2.42 -8.85
CA ALA A 43 18.16 2.63 -7.88
C ALA A 43 17.63 3.04 -6.49
N LEU A 44 16.55 3.81 -6.42
CA LEU A 44 15.89 4.11 -5.15
C LEU A 44 15.44 2.81 -4.47
N ILE A 45 14.79 1.90 -5.21
CA ILE A 45 14.37 0.59 -4.68
C ILE A 45 15.58 -0.20 -4.15
N ARG A 46 16.66 -0.32 -4.94
CA ARG A 46 17.88 -1.02 -4.50
C ARG A 46 18.44 -0.44 -3.20
N ASN A 47 18.49 0.89 -3.09
CA ASN A 47 18.99 1.57 -1.90
C ASN A 47 18.08 1.33 -0.69
N ALA A 48 16.76 1.36 -0.87
CA ALA A 48 15.79 1.10 0.20
C ALA A 48 15.90 -0.34 0.73
N ILE A 49 16.00 -1.33 -0.18
CA ILE A 49 16.20 -2.74 0.19
C ILE A 49 17.51 -2.91 0.96
N ALA A 50 18.62 -2.35 0.45
CA ALA A 50 19.92 -2.47 1.11
C ALA A 50 19.92 -1.87 2.51
N LEU A 51 19.40 -0.65 2.68
CA LEU A 51 19.34 0.02 3.97
C LEU A 51 18.44 -0.73 4.97
N ALA A 52 17.26 -1.20 4.52
CA ALA A 52 16.35 -1.95 5.37
C ALA A 52 16.95 -3.30 5.79
N ALA A 53 17.68 -3.97 4.90
CA ALA A 53 18.39 -5.21 5.20
C ALA A 53 19.50 -4.98 6.25
N ASP A 54 20.31 -3.93 6.08
CA ASP A 54 21.38 -3.58 7.02
C ASP A 54 20.83 -3.22 8.41
N ALA A 55 19.68 -2.54 8.46
CA ALA A 55 19.02 -2.16 9.71
C ALA A 55 18.11 -3.24 10.31
N GLY A 56 17.81 -4.32 9.58
CA GLY A 56 16.91 -5.38 10.03
C GLY A 56 15.45 -4.95 10.15
N ILE A 57 15.00 -4.01 9.31
CA ILE A 57 13.65 -3.44 9.31
C ILE A 57 12.93 -3.68 7.97
N GLY A 58 11.66 -3.32 7.87
CA GLY A 58 10.88 -3.49 6.63
C GLY A 58 11.03 -2.33 5.64
N ILE A 59 10.38 -2.46 4.49
CA ILE A 59 10.19 -1.36 3.52
C ILE A 59 8.71 -1.11 3.25
N ASP A 60 8.32 0.14 3.09
CA ASP A 60 6.98 0.56 2.61
C ASP A 60 7.15 1.71 1.62
N LEU A 61 6.91 1.43 0.34
CA LEU A 61 7.15 2.36 -0.74
C LEU A 61 5.83 2.84 -1.34
N HIS A 62 5.77 4.13 -1.68
CA HIS A 62 4.68 4.69 -2.48
C HIS A 62 4.96 4.40 -3.94
N VAL A 63 4.25 3.42 -4.50
CA VAL A 63 4.55 2.86 -5.81
C VAL A 63 3.46 3.23 -6.80
N ASP A 64 3.87 3.79 -7.93
CA ASP A 64 3.04 4.00 -9.12
C ASP A 64 1.68 4.68 -8.84
N GLU A 65 1.69 5.76 -8.07
CA GLU A 65 0.49 6.56 -7.74
C GLU A 65 0.08 7.49 -8.89
N MET A 66 -0.11 6.91 -10.07
CA MET A 66 -0.40 7.63 -11.31
C MET A 66 -1.20 6.78 -12.29
N LEU A 67 -1.82 7.43 -13.27
CA LEU A 67 -2.68 6.79 -14.27
C LEU A 67 -1.97 6.36 -15.56
N ASP A 68 -0.65 6.52 -15.66
CA ASP A 68 0.12 6.13 -16.84
C ASP A 68 0.38 4.61 -16.86
N PRO A 69 -0.25 3.83 -17.78
CA PRO A 69 -0.13 2.38 -17.80
C PRO A 69 1.26 1.87 -18.20
N SER A 70 2.14 2.72 -18.71
CA SER A 70 3.48 2.33 -19.16
C SER A 70 4.49 2.15 -18.02
N VAL A 71 4.19 2.68 -16.83
CA VAL A 71 5.05 2.56 -15.66
C VAL A 71 4.97 1.15 -15.06
N LEU A 72 6.12 0.58 -14.73
CA LEU A 72 6.29 -0.80 -14.24
C LEU A 72 7.12 -0.88 -12.96
N THR A 73 7.11 0.16 -12.12
CA THR A 73 7.97 0.20 -10.93
C THR A 73 7.57 -0.84 -9.90
N LEU A 74 6.28 -1.17 -9.78
CA LEU A 74 5.83 -2.29 -8.95
C LEU A 74 6.42 -3.64 -9.39
N ARG A 75 6.52 -3.86 -10.72
CA ARG A 75 7.16 -5.05 -11.28
C ARG A 75 8.64 -5.08 -10.93
N GLU A 76 9.32 -3.93 -11.06
CA GLU A 76 10.72 -3.79 -10.70
C GLU A 76 10.97 -4.05 -9.20
N LEU A 77 10.11 -3.51 -8.32
CA LEU A 77 10.17 -3.77 -6.89
C LEU A 77 10.06 -5.28 -6.59
N ALA A 78 9.07 -5.96 -7.16
CA ALA A 78 8.88 -7.39 -6.96
C ALA A 78 10.12 -8.20 -7.40
N LEU A 79 10.67 -7.90 -8.59
CA LEU A 79 11.88 -8.57 -9.08
C LEU A 79 13.09 -8.33 -8.18
N GLN A 80 13.32 -7.08 -7.74
CA GLN A 80 14.45 -6.79 -6.86
C GLN A 80 14.33 -7.43 -5.48
N VAL A 81 13.12 -7.55 -4.92
CA VAL A 81 12.88 -8.26 -3.67
C VAL A 81 13.20 -9.76 -3.82
N ILE A 82 12.73 -10.37 -4.92
CA ILE A 82 13.03 -11.78 -5.25
C ILE A 82 14.53 -11.99 -5.42
N ASP A 83 15.19 -11.16 -6.25
CA ASP A 83 16.60 -11.31 -6.59
C ASP A 83 17.54 -11.07 -5.40
N SER A 84 17.18 -10.13 -4.51
CA SER A 84 17.97 -9.83 -3.31
C SER A 84 17.80 -10.87 -2.20
N GLY A 85 16.74 -11.68 -2.24
CA GLY A 85 16.38 -12.58 -1.14
C GLY A 85 16.02 -11.83 0.14
N PHE A 86 15.52 -10.60 0.03
CA PHE A 86 15.17 -9.77 1.18
C PHE A 86 14.09 -10.43 2.03
N GLY A 87 14.42 -10.72 3.30
CA GLY A 87 13.52 -11.44 4.22
C GLY A 87 12.66 -10.54 5.11
N GLY A 88 12.77 -9.22 4.98
CA GLY A 88 11.96 -8.26 5.74
C GLY A 88 10.55 -8.12 5.18
N LEU A 89 9.68 -7.44 5.93
CA LEU A 89 8.34 -7.10 5.45
C LEU A 89 8.44 -6.07 4.31
N VAL A 90 7.66 -6.27 3.25
CA VAL A 90 7.59 -5.36 2.10
C VAL A 90 6.16 -4.92 1.88
N ALA A 91 5.94 -3.61 1.85
CA ALA A 91 4.68 -2.99 1.48
C ALA A 91 4.84 -2.10 0.23
N ALA A 92 3.82 -2.12 -0.62
CA ALA A 92 3.68 -1.25 -1.77
C ALA A 92 2.32 -0.53 -1.72
N SER A 93 2.37 0.77 -1.47
CA SER A 93 1.20 1.63 -1.29
C SER A 93 0.74 2.22 -2.63
N HIS A 94 -0.57 2.42 -2.77
CA HIS A 94 -1.31 2.88 -3.95
C HIS A 94 -1.36 1.92 -5.14
N CYS A 95 -0.23 1.73 -5.83
CA CYS A 95 -0.11 0.88 -7.02
C CYS A 95 -1.15 1.17 -8.11
N VAL A 96 -1.55 2.43 -8.27
CA VAL A 96 -2.67 2.86 -9.14
C VAL A 96 -2.46 2.42 -10.59
N THR A 97 -1.24 2.57 -11.10
CA THR A 97 -0.90 2.23 -12.48
C THR A 97 -1.25 0.80 -12.85
N LEU A 98 -1.13 -0.16 -11.92
CA LEU A 98 -1.52 -1.55 -12.19
C LEU A 98 -2.99 -1.65 -12.62
N GLY A 99 -3.89 -0.86 -12.03
CA GLY A 99 -5.29 -0.79 -12.41
C GLY A 99 -5.54 -0.24 -13.82
N MET A 100 -4.56 0.46 -14.40
CA MET A 100 -4.61 1.03 -15.74
C MET A 100 -4.04 0.10 -16.81
N GLN A 101 -3.35 -0.97 -16.42
CA GLN A 101 -2.71 -1.91 -17.33
C GLN A 101 -3.69 -2.95 -17.90
N PRO A 102 -3.39 -3.56 -19.07
CA PRO A 102 -4.18 -4.66 -19.60
C PRO A 102 -4.21 -5.87 -18.64
N PRO A 103 -5.28 -6.68 -18.61
CA PRO A 103 -5.41 -7.80 -17.68
C PRO A 103 -4.24 -8.80 -17.68
N SER A 104 -3.61 -9.04 -18.84
CA SER A 104 -2.44 -9.92 -18.92
C SER A 104 -1.24 -9.38 -18.15
N VAL A 105 -1.02 -8.06 -18.19
CA VAL A 105 0.07 -7.40 -17.45
C VAL A 105 -0.28 -7.35 -15.96
N GLN A 106 -1.56 -7.10 -15.62
CA GLN A 106 -2.02 -7.14 -14.24
C GLN A 106 -1.72 -8.48 -13.57
N LEU A 107 -2.03 -9.59 -14.25
CA LEU A 107 -1.77 -10.94 -13.74
C LEU A 107 -0.27 -11.26 -13.67
N GLU A 108 0.53 -10.83 -14.65
CA GLU A 108 1.99 -11.00 -14.59
C GLU A 108 2.59 -10.30 -13.37
N VAL A 109 2.27 -9.01 -13.19
CA VAL A 109 2.80 -8.21 -12.09
C VAL A 109 2.25 -8.71 -10.74
N ALA A 110 0.97 -9.04 -10.65
CA ALA A 110 0.36 -9.60 -9.44
C ALA A 110 1.00 -10.93 -9.03
N GLY A 111 1.35 -11.79 -9.99
CA GLY A 111 2.08 -13.02 -9.73
C GLY A 111 3.45 -12.77 -9.10
N LEU A 112 4.21 -11.82 -9.66
CA LEU A 112 5.52 -11.43 -9.11
C LEU A 112 5.40 -10.82 -7.71
N VAL A 113 4.39 -9.96 -7.49
CA VAL A 113 4.10 -9.37 -6.17
C VAL A 113 3.80 -10.45 -5.13
N ALA A 114 3.01 -11.47 -5.50
CA ALA A 114 2.70 -12.60 -4.63
C ALA A 114 3.94 -13.45 -4.34
N GLU A 115 4.77 -13.76 -5.36
CA GLU A 115 6.03 -14.49 -5.21
C GLU A 115 7.02 -13.75 -4.30
N ALA A 116 7.12 -12.44 -4.46
CA ALA A 116 7.96 -11.57 -3.64
C ALA A 116 7.45 -11.39 -2.19
N GLY A 117 6.23 -11.85 -1.87
CA GLY A 117 5.63 -11.69 -0.55
C GLY A 117 5.26 -10.23 -0.22
N ILE A 118 5.02 -9.41 -1.24
CA ILE A 118 4.71 -7.98 -1.07
C ILE A 118 3.25 -7.81 -0.66
N ALA A 119 3.02 -7.03 0.41
CA ALA A 119 1.69 -6.56 0.78
C ALA A 119 1.34 -5.30 -0.03
N VAL A 120 0.21 -5.30 -0.72
CA VAL A 120 -0.27 -4.14 -1.47
C VAL A 120 -1.36 -3.40 -0.70
N PHE A 121 -1.25 -2.07 -0.67
CA PHE A 121 -2.23 -1.19 -0.03
C PHE A 121 -2.96 -0.30 -1.04
N PRO A 122 -4.18 -0.67 -1.50
CA PRO A 122 -5.08 0.26 -2.16
C PRO A 122 -5.58 1.31 -1.14
N LEU A 123 -5.53 2.59 -1.52
CA LEU A 123 -5.82 3.72 -0.64
C LEU A 123 -6.96 4.56 -1.23
N PRO A 124 -8.21 4.06 -1.19
CA PRO A 124 -9.28 4.58 -2.03
C PRO A 124 -9.68 6.03 -1.68
N GLN A 125 -9.61 6.46 -0.42
CA GLN A 125 -9.92 7.85 -0.05
C GLN A 125 -9.03 8.84 -0.80
N THR A 126 -7.71 8.74 -0.63
CA THR A 126 -6.73 9.60 -1.30
C THR A 126 -6.81 9.44 -2.81
N ASN A 127 -6.81 8.20 -3.31
CA ASN A 127 -6.71 7.98 -4.75
C ASN A 127 -7.97 8.44 -5.51
N LEU A 128 -9.17 8.29 -4.95
CA LEU A 128 -10.39 8.85 -5.57
C LEU A 128 -10.38 10.38 -5.61
N PHE A 129 -9.69 11.03 -4.67
CA PHE A 129 -9.53 12.48 -4.65
C PHE A 129 -8.45 12.98 -5.61
N LEU A 130 -7.29 12.34 -5.65
CA LEU A 130 -6.13 12.79 -6.43
C LEU A 130 -6.21 12.38 -7.91
N GLN A 131 -6.69 11.17 -8.19
CA GLN A 131 -6.62 10.61 -9.54
C GLN A 131 -7.77 11.10 -10.43
N GLY A 132 -7.56 11.01 -11.74
CA GLY A 132 -8.62 11.27 -12.72
C GLY A 132 -8.95 12.75 -12.98
N ARG A 133 -8.26 13.69 -12.30
CA ARG A 133 -8.46 15.15 -12.46
C ARG A 133 -8.39 15.64 -13.91
N ASP A 134 -7.50 15.04 -14.71
CA ASP A 134 -7.30 15.38 -16.12
C ASP A 134 -8.09 14.47 -17.10
N HIS A 135 -9.00 13.63 -16.59
CA HIS A 135 -9.79 12.68 -17.38
C HIS A 135 -11.29 13.02 -17.27
N PRO A 136 -11.81 13.99 -18.05
CA PRO A 136 -13.19 14.48 -17.92
C PRO A 136 -14.27 13.50 -18.41
N THR A 137 -13.89 12.46 -19.16
CA THR A 137 -14.79 11.47 -19.74
C THR A 137 -14.31 10.08 -19.36
N GLY A 138 -15.18 9.26 -18.78
CA GLY A 138 -14.81 7.90 -18.36
C GLY A 138 -13.72 7.90 -17.29
N THR A 139 -13.78 8.84 -16.34
CA THR A 139 -12.78 9.05 -15.29
C THR A 139 -12.44 7.74 -14.58
N PRO A 140 -11.16 7.29 -14.61
CA PRO A 140 -10.75 6.11 -13.87
C PRO A 140 -10.93 6.32 -12.37
N ARG A 141 -11.23 5.23 -11.65
CA ARG A 141 -11.36 5.26 -10.18
C ARG A 141 -10.02 5.50 -9.47
N GLY A 142 -8.90 5.40 -10.19
CA GLY A 142 -7.56 5.57 -9.63
C GLY A 142 -7.19 4.48 -8.62
N LEU A 143 -7.75 3.28 -8.72
CA LEU A 143 -7.45 2.18 -7.80
C LEU A 143 -6.61 1.11 -8.50
N THR A 144 -5.74 0.43 -7.76
CA THR A 144 -4.97 -0.72 -8.27
C THR A 144 -5.84 -1.91 -8.69
N ALA A 145 -5.26 -2.90 -9.35
CA ALA A 145 -5.93 -4.11 -9.81
C ALA A 145 -6.17 -5.13 -8.67
N VAL A 146 -7.02 -4.78 -7.70
CA VAL A 146 -7.30 -5.57 -6.49
C VAL A 146 -7.65 -7.03 -6.80
N ALA A 147 -8.53 -7.26 -7.79
CA ALA A 147 -8.96 -8.62 -8.15
C ALA A 147 -7.80 -9.49 -8.67
N ALA A 148 -6.93 -8.94 -9.53
CA ALA A 148 -5.78 -9.67 -10.05
C ALA A 148 -4.76 -10.00 -8.95
N LEU A 149 -4.50 -9.04 -8.05
CA LEU A 149 -3.66 -9.24 -6.87
C LEU A 149 -4.17 -10.39 -5.98
N GLN A 150 -5.47 -10.38 -5.65
CA GLN A 150 -6.10 -11.42 -4.86
C GLN A 150 -6.10 -12.78 -5.57
N GLU A 151 -6.38 -12.82 -6.88
CA GLU A 151 -6.38 -14.05 -7.69
C GLU A 151 -5.01 -14.72 -7.71
N CYS A 152 -3.93 -13.93 -7.79
CA CYS A 152 -2.56 -14.43 -7.72
C CYS A 152 -2.09 -14.77 -6.29
N GLY A 153 -2.90 -14.48 -5.27
CA GLY A 153 -2.58 -14.76 -3.87
C GLY A 153 -1.71 -13.71 -3.18
N ALA A 154 -1.57 -12.51 -3.75
CA ALA A 154 -0.91 -11.40 -3.07
C ALA A 154 -1.73 -10.96 -1.85
N LEU A 155 -1.05 -10.52 -0.79
CA LEU A 155 -1.72 -9.95 0.37
C LEU A 155 -2.18 -8.52 0.04
N VAL A 156 -3.49 -8.27 0.14
CA VAL A 156 -4.05 -6.93 -0.07
C VAL A 156 -4.72 -6.44 1.21
N ALA A 157 -4.16 -5.38 1.80
CA ALA A 157 -4.73 -4.65 2.93
C ALA A 157 -5.17 -3.26 2.45
N ALA A 158 -6.09 -2.57 3.13
CA ALA A 158 -6.55 -1.24 2.70
C ALA A 158 -6.40 -0.21 3.82
N GLY A 159 -6.19 1.04 3.45
CA GLY A 159 -6.05 2.17 4.38
C GLY A 159 -6.62 3.46 3.81
N ALA A 160 -6.76 4.47 4.67
CA ALA A 160 -7.28 5.79 4.30
C ALA A 160 -6.21 6.74 3.75
N ASP A 161 -4.93 6.49 4.10
CA ASP A 161 -3.80 7.35 3.78
C ASP A 161 -3.93 8.75 4.40
N ASN A 162 -4.18 9.79 3.61
CA ASN A 162 -4.22 11.16 4.08
C ASN A 162 -5.52 11.51 4.83
N VAL A 163 -5.41 12.36 5.86
CA VAL A 163 -6.55 12.84 6.64
C VAL A 163 -6.46 14.35 6.85
N GLN A 164 -7.37 15.10 6.22
CA GLN A 164 -7.52 16.55 6.39
C GLN A 164 -6.20 17.32 6.13
N ASP A 165 -5.52 16.95 5.05
CA ASP A 165 -4.26 17.54 4.61
C ASP A 165 -4.32 17.92 3.11
N PRO A 166 -3.25 18.46 2.50
CA PRO A 166 -3.27 18.86 1.09
C PRO A 166 -3.59 17.74 0.07
N PHE A 167 -3.44 16.47 0.43
CA PHE A 167 -3.62 15.31 -0.43
C PHE A 167 -4.97 14.62 -0.22
N ASN A 168 -5.63 14.85 0.93
CA ASN A 168 -7.04 14.54 1.11
C ASN A 168 -7.69 15.52 2.09
N LEU A 169 -8.61 16.34 1.58
CA LEU A 169 -9.21 17.45 2.31
C LEU A 169 -10.24 17.01 3.37
N VAL A 170 -10.61 15.72 3.39
CA VAL A 170 -11.58 15.14 4.33
C VAL A 170 -11.05 13.83 4.90
N GLY A 171 -11.77 13.28 5.87
CA GLY A 171 -11.45 12.00 6.51
C GLY A 171 -11.63 12.06 8.01
N ARG A 172 -12.04 10.92 8.58
CA ARG A 172 -12.32 10.78 10.02
C ARG A 172 -11.54 9.65 10.70
N SER A 173 -10.51 9.13 10.03
CA SER A 173 -9.69 8.00 10.51
C SER A 173 -10.52 6.76 10.87
N ASP A 174 -11.56 6.48 10.09
CA ASP A 174 -12.48 5.36 10.28
C ASP A 174 -12.15 4.22 9.29
N PRO A 175 -11.69 3.05 9.77
CA PRO A 175 -11.45 1.90 8.90
C PRO A 175 -12.71 1.42 8.17
N LEU A 176 -13.91 1.62 8.73
CA LEU A 176 -15.17 1.24 8.08
C LEU A 176 -15.51 2.15 6.89
N GLU A 177 -15.07 3.42 6.92
CA GLU A 177 -15.12 4.31 5.75
C GLU A 177 -14.26 3.75 4.61
N THR A 178 -13.05 3.29 4.92
CA THR A 178 -12.16 2.62 3.95
C THR A 178 -12.80 1.35 3.41
N ALA A 179 -13.36 0.51 4.28
CA ALA A 179 -14.06 -0.71 3.87
C ALA A 179 -15.27 -0.41 2.96
N ALA A 180 -16.06 0.62 3.27
CA ALA A 180 -17.18 1.05 2.44
C ALA A 180 -16.71 1.47 1.04
N LEU A 181 -15.59 2.19 0.93
CA LEU A 181 -14.99 2.55 -0.35
C LEU A 181 -14.43 1.34 -1.10
N MET A 182 -13.85 0.35 -0.39
CA MET A 182 -13.43 -0.90 -1.02
C MET A 182 -14.63 -1.71 -1.56
N VAL A 183 -15.80 -1.64 -0.92
CA VAL A 183 -17.04 -2.20 -1.49
C VAL A 183 -17.44 -1.44 -2.76
N MET A 184 -17.55 -0.10 -2.69
CA MET A 184 -18.09 0.71 -3.78
C MET A 184 -17.14 0.86 -4.98
N ALA A 185 -15.89 1.20 -4.73
CA ALA A 185 -14.88 1.46 -5.75
C ALA A 185 -14.05 0.22 -6.07
N GLY A 186 -13.71 -0.57 -5.04
CA GLY A 186 -12.91 -1.80 -5.16
C GLY A 186 -13.71 -3.07 -5.47
N HIS A 187 -15.04 -2.98 -5.53
CA HIS A 187 -15.97 -4.09 -5.79
C HIS A 187 -15.80 -5.29 -4.84
N GLN A 188 -15.35 -5.05 -3.61
CA GLN A 188 -15.21 -6.08 -2.60
C GLN A 188 -16.56 -6.40 -1.95
N LEU A 189 -16.73 -7.64 -1.49
CA LEU A 189 -17.85 -7.98 -0.61
C LEU A 189 -17.57 -7.46 0.82
N PRO A 190 -18.60 -7.15 1.63
CA PRO A 190 -18.43 -6.53 2.94
C PRO A 190 -17.44 -7.25 3.87
N ASP A 191 -17.50 -8.58 3.97
CA ASP A 191 -16.60 -9.34 4.84
C ASP A 191 -15.15 -9.28 4.35
N ALA A 192 -14.93 -9.34 3.03
CA ALA A 192 -13.61 -9.19 2.43
C ALA A 192 -13.06 -7.77 2.63
N ALA A 193 -13.90 -6.75 2.44
CA ALA A 193 -13.51 -5.35 2.67
C ALA A 193 -13.16 -5.09 4.14
N TYR A 194 -13.88 -5.72 5.08
CA TYR A 194 -13.55 -5.67 6.50
C TYR A 194 -12.22 -6.35 6.82
N ASP A 195 -11.97 -7.54 6.25
CA ASP A 195 -10.68 -8.22 6.42
C ASP A 195 -9.51 -7.40 5.87
N MET A 196 -9.71 -6.66 4.77
CA MET A 196 -8.69 -5.77 4.19
C MET A 196 -8.26 -4.66 5.15
N VAL A 197 -9.18 -4.12 5.97
CA VAL A 197 -8.89 -3.08 6.96
C VAL A 197 -8.65 -3.64 8.37
N GLY A 198 -8.67 -4.97 8.52
CA GLY A 198 -8.48 -5.71 9.77
C GLY A 198 -7.32 -6.69 9.68
N ASN A 199 -7.63 -7.99 9.56
CA ASN A 199 -6.65 -9.07 9.61
C ASN A 199 -5.60 -9.03 8.48
N ASN A 200 -5.92 -8.50 7.30
CA ASN A 200 -4.92 -8.32 6.24
C ASN A 200 -3.89 -7.25 6.61
N GLY A 201 -4.34 -6.14 7.22
CA GLY A 201 -3.43 -5.12 7.77
C GLY A 201 -2.52 -5.69 8.86
N ARG A 202 -3.07 -6.54 9.75
CA ARG A 202 -2.27 -7.24 10.76
C ARG A 202 -1.19 -8.13 10.13
N ARG A 203 -1.55 -8.92 9.13
CA ARG A 203 -0.60 -9.77 8.40
C ARG A 203 0.49 -8.96 7.71
N ALA A 204 0.15 -7.81 7.12
CA ALA A 204 1.11 -6.92 6.48
C ALA A 204 2.12 -6.33 7.48
N LEU A 205 1.70 -6.14 8.74
CA LEU A 205 2.56 -5.72 9.85
C LEU A 205 3.31 -6.87 10.54
N GLY A 206 3.22 -8.11 10.02
CA GLY A 206 3.83 -9.29 10.65
C GLY A 206 3.15 -9.74 11.94
N LEU A 207 1.93 -9.28 12.21
CA LEU A 207 1.15 -9.64 13.39
C LEU A 207 0.23 -10.85 13.11
N PRO A 208 -0.02 -11.70 14.12
CA PRO A 208 -0.97 -12.80 13.98
C PRO A 208 -2.40 -12.26 13.79
N PRO A 209 -3.25 -12.97 13.01
CA PRO A 209 -4.66 -12.61 12.89
C PRO A 209 -5.39 -12.75 14.23
N VAL A 210 -6.50 -12.04 14.36
CA VAL A 210 -7.39 -12.08 15.52
C VAL A 210 -8.73 -12.65 15.09
N ASP A 211 -9.15 -13.74 15.72
CA ASP A 211 -10.39 -14.47 15.44
C ASP A 211 -11.39 -14.39 16.62
N MET A 212 -11.13 -13.52 17.60
CA MET A 212 -11.89 -13.37 18.84
C MET A 212 -11.98 -14.68 19.65
N LYS A 213 -10.87 -15.41 19.74
CA LYS A 213 -10.76 -16.64 20.54
C LYS A 213 -9.87 -16.45 21.79
N PRO A 214 -10.01 -17.28 22.84
CA PRO A 214 -9.11 -17.23 23.99
C PRO A 214 -7.64 -17.31 23.57
N GLY A 215 -6.83 -16.35 24.03
CA GLY A 215 -5.43 -16.21 23.66
C GLY A 215 -5.14 -15.06 22.70
N ASP A 216 -6.17 -14.55 22.00
CA ASP A 216 -6.04 -13.34 21.19
C ASP A 216 -5.89 -12.07 22.06
N PRO A 217 -5.32 -10.98 21.52
CA PRO A 217 -5.33 -9.68 22.17
C PRO A 217 -6.74 -9.23 22.55
N ALA A 218 -6.89 -8.65 23.74
CA ALA A 218 -8.17 -8.14 24.25
C ALA A 218 -8.42 -6.66 23.86
N ASP A 219 -7.96 -6.27 22.66
CA ASP A 219 -8.13 -4.92 22.11
C ASP A 219 -9.37 -4.93 21.20
N LEU A 220 -10.50 -4.45 21.72
CA LEU A 220 -11.82 -4.65 21.10
C LEU A 220 -12.54 -3.32 20.91
N VAL A 221 -13.29 -3.23 19.81
CA VAL A 221 -14.28 -2.17 19.55
C VAL A 221 -15.65 -2.81 19.44
N ALA A 222 -16.61 -2.35 20.24
CA ALA A 222 -17.99 -2.79 20.16
C ALA A 222 -18.79 -1.79 19.30
N ILE A 223 -19.45 -2.30 18.27
CA ILE A 223 -20.28 -1.53 17.34
C ILE A 223 -21.70 -2.06 17.42
N ASP A 224 -22.67 -1.17 17.67
CA ASP A 224 -24.09 -1.53 17.69
C ASP A 224 -24.61 -1.71 16.26
N ALA A 225 -24.35 -2.88 15.69
CA ALA A 225 -24.76 -3.25 14.35
C ALA A 225 -25.11 -4.74 14.26
N PRO A 226 -26.08 -5.13 13.41
CA PRO A 226 -26.52 -6.51 13.31
C PRO A 226 -25.58 -7.42 12.51
N SER A 227 -24.56 -6.86 11.85
CA SER A 227 -23.58 -7.58 11.01
C SER A 227 -22.41 -6.68 10.61
N ILE A 228 -21.33 -7.26 10.06
CA ILE A 228 -20.21 -6.51 9.44
C ILE A 228 -20.72 -5.57 8.34
N ARG A 229 -21.60 -6.06 7.44
CA ARG A 229 -22.22 -5.22 6.41
C ARG A 229 -22.98 -4.04 7.02
N GLY A 230 -23.73 -4.28 8.10
CA GLY A 230 -24.45 -3.22 8.82
C GLY A 230 -23.50 -2.18 9.42
N ALA A 231 -22.44 -2.64 10.09
CA ALA A 231 -21.41 -1.77 10.65
C ALA A 231 -20.76 -0.89 9.57
N ILE A 232 -20.41 -1.46 8.41
CA ILE A 232 -19.85 -0.71 7.28
C ILE A 232 -20.87 0.30 6.70
N ALA A 233 -22.14 -0.10 6.55
CA ALA A 233 -23.15 0.74 5.91
C ALA A 233 -23.61 1.92 6.79
N ASP A 234 -23.68 1.69 8.10
CA ASP A 234 -24.22 2.62 9.08
C ASP A 234 -23.10 3.26 9.95
N ALA A 235 -21.84 3.16 9.51
CA ALA A 235 -20.68 3.68 10.23
C ALA A 235 -20.85 5.19 10.54
N PRO A 236 -20.67 5.61 11.80
CA PRO A 236 -21.10 6.90 12.34
C PRO A 236 -20.43 8.10 11.68
#